data_AF-A0A0K2RU03-F1
#
_entry.id   AF-A0A0K2RU03-F1
#
_cell.length_a   1.000
_cell.length_b   1.000
_cell.length_c   1.000
_cell.angle_alpha   90.00
_cell.angle_beta   90.00
_cell.angle_gamma   90.00
#
_symmetry.space_group_name_H-M   'P 1'
#
loop_
_entity.id
_entity.type
_entity.pdbx_description
1 polymer ?
#
loop_
_entity_poly.entity_id
_entity_poly.type
_entity_poly.pdbx_seq_one_letter_code
_entity_poly.pdbx_strand_id
1 'polypeptide(L)'
;MAGTLTRGLQILRVLVGKTEGAALSEIAEAVNLPKSAIHRILGELCQTGYVRQQDSLGNYMLTIRFVSMGIRHLAANGLVQLSKPQLSELADISGALVRLSLVDDDRLIFVSQFQGARTGLRYDPENGEAVGLSSSASGHAWLSQVSEEQALEILFKQGIGSKSEHGPNARRLWMNCSRCWLKPASADMAQSRTRSR
;
A
#
# COMPACT_ATOMS: atom_id res chain seq x y z
N MET A 1 -5.09 9.25 -26.34
CA MET A 1 -5.85 10.09 -25.40
C MET A 1 -6.42 9.21 -24.31
N ALA A 2 -6.25 9.57 -23.02
CA ALA A 2 -6.86 8.81 -21.93
C ALA A 2 -8.41 8.87 -22.02
N GLY A 3 -9.06 7.71 -22.03
CA GLY A 3 -10.51 7.59 -22.13
C GLY A 3 -11.26 8.09 -20.90
N THR A 4 -12.59 8.23 -21.00
CA THR A 4 -13.45 8.72 -19.89
C THR A 4 -13.23 7.94 -18.59
N LEU A 5 -13.05 6.61 -18.67
CA LEU A 5 -12.77 5.76 -17.51
C LEU A 5 -11.49 6.17 -16.77
N THR A 6 -10.39 6.37 -17.51
CA THR A 6 -9.10 6.78 -16.93
C THR A 6 -9.23 8.11 -16.21
N ARG A 7 -9.99 9.05 -16.78
CA ARG A 7 -10.25 10.36 -16.18
C ARG A 7 -11.12 10.24 -14.93
N GLY A 8 -12.13 9.37 -14.95
CA GLY A 8 -12.93 9.05 -13.76
C GLY A 8 -12.08 8.51 -12.62
N LEU A 9 -11.17 7.56 -12.90
CA LEU A 9 -10.23 7.04 -11.91
C LEU A 9 -9.23 8.09 -11.39
N GLN A 10 -8.82 9.04 -12.23
CA GLN A 10 -8.00 10.18 -11.80
C GLN A 10 -8.76 11.09 -10.84
N ILE A 11 -10.02 11.42 -11.15
CA ILE A 11 -10.88 12.22 -10.27
C ILE A 11 -11.07 11.52 -8.92
N LEU A 12 -11.38 10.21 -8.93
CA LEU A 12 -11.53 9.44 -7.69
C LEU A 12 -10.24 9.50 -6.84
N ARG A 13 -9.06 9.36 -7.46
CA ARG A 13 -7.77 9.49 -6.76
C ARG A 13 -7.57 10.87 -6.13
N VAL A 14 -7.96 11.96 -6.81
CA VAL A 14 -7.88 13.33 -6.25
C VAL A 14 -8.78 13.51 -5.03
N LEU A 15 -9.90 12.79 -4.97
CA LEU A 15 -10.84 12.85 -3.85
C LEU A 15 -10.42 11.98 -2.65
N VAL A 16 -9.49 11.03 -2.83
CA VAL A 16 -8.95 10.23 -1.72
C VAL A 16 -8.20 11.15 -0.75
N GLY A 17 -8.48 11.02 0.56
CA GLY A 17 -7.86 11.85 1.60
C GLY A 17 -8.52 13.22 1.82
N LYS A 18 -9.43 13.66 0.94
CA LYS A 18 -10.17 14.92 1.11
C LYS A 18 -11.49 14.69 1.85
N THR A 19 -11.46 14.68 3.19
CA THR A 19 -12.65 14.41 4.04
C THR A 19 -13.78 15.42 3.84
N GLU A 20 -13.44 16.70 3.64
CA GLU A 20 -14.39 17.79 3.37
C GLU A 20 -14.76 17.92 1.87
N GLY A 21 -14.30 16.97 1.05
CA GLY A 21 -14.43 17.01 -0.40
C GLY A 21 -13.53 18.02 -1.08
N ALA A 22 -13.78 18.24 -2.38
CA ALA A 22 -13.03 19.16 -3.23
C ALA A 22 -13.97 19.98 -4.11
N ALA A 23 -13.63 21.25 -4.33
CA ALA A 23 -14.33 22.10 -5.27
C ALA A 23 -14.05 21.68 -6.73
N LEU A 24 -14.96 21.99 -7.65
CA LEU A 24 -14.82 21.65 -9.08
C LEU A 24 -13.52 22.21 -9.69
N SER A 25 -13.11 23.42 -9.29
CA SER A 25 -11.87 24.05 -9.74
C SER A 25 -10.63 23.29 -9.31
N GLU A 26 -10.56 22.88 -8.04
CA GLU A 26 -9.43 22.11 -7.52
C GLU A 26 -9.27 20.77 -8.24
N ILE A 27 -10.39 20.09 -8.51
CA ILE A 27 -10.37 18.81 -9.23
C ILE A 27 -9.91 19.04 -10.68
N ALA A 28 -10.40 20.10 -11.33
CA ALA A 28 -10.03 20.45 -12.69
C ALA A 28 -8.54 20.79 -12.83
N GLU A 29 -7.99 21.53 -11.87
CA GLU A 29 -6.57 21.86 -11.80
C GLU A 29 -5.73 20.60 -11.56
N ALA A 30 -6.11 19.76 -10.59
CA ALA A 30 -5.37 18.54 -10.25
C ALA A 30 -5.34 17.51 -11.38
N VAL A 31 -6.42 17.37 -12.15
CA VAL A 31 -6.52 16.43 -13.28
C VAL A 31 -6.08 17.08 -14.61
N ASN A 32 -5.86 18.41 -14.62
CA ASN A 32 -5.55 19.21 -15.80
C ASN A 32 -6.57 19.02 -16.95
N LEU A 33 -7.86 19.21 -16.64
CA LEU A 33 -8.96 19.09 -17.59
C LEU A 33 -9.94 20.27 -17.46
N PRO A 34 -10.67 20.63 -18.54
CA PRO A 34 -11.71 21.66 -18.47
C PRO A 34 -12.79 21.32 -17.43
N LYS A 35 -13.26 22.34 -16.69
CA LYS A 35 -14.33 22.19 -15.69
C LYS A 35 -15.58 21.51 -16.24
N SER A 36 -15.95 21.77 -17.49
CA SER A 36 -17.11 21.14 -18.16
C SER A 36 -16.95 19.62 -18.29
N ALA A 37 -15.74 19.14 -18.62
CA ALA A 37 -15.44 17.72 -18.73
C ALA A 37 -15.46 17.04 -17.36
N ILE A 38 -14.87 17.66 -16.34
CA ILE A 38 -14.88 17.17 -14.96
C ILE A 38 -16.31 17.10 -14.42
N HIS A 39 -17.10 18.15 -14.62
CA HIS A 39 -18.49 18.22 -14.17
C HIS A 39 -19.33 17.08 -14.79
N ARG A 40 -19.16 16.78 -16.08
CA ARG A 40 -19.84 15.66 -16.73
C ARG A 40 -19.48 14.31 -16.09
N ILE A 41 -18.20 14.06 -15.85
CA ILE A 41 -17.72 12.81 -15.23
C ILE A 41 -18.17 12.71 -13.78
N LEU A 42 -18.11 13.81 -13.01
CA LEU A 42 -18.63 13.85 -11.65
C LEU A 42 -20.14 13.60 -11.62
N GLY A 43 -20.90 14.09 -12.59
CA GLY A 43 -22.31 13.77 -12.76
C GLY A 43 -22.55 12.26 -12.87
N GLU A 44 -21.79 11.56 -13.73
CA GLU A 44 -21.85 10.09 -13.86
C GLU A 44 -21.45 9.38 -12.54
N LEU A 45 -20.41 9.87 -11.85
CA LEU A 45 -19.96 9.32 -10.55
C LEU A 45 -20.99 9.55 -9.42
N CYS A 46 -21.72 10.67 -9.46
CA CYS A 46 -22.83 10.95 -8.56
C CYS A 46 -24.02 10.03 -8.83
N GLN A 47 -24.40 9.85 -10.10
CA GLN A 47 -25.49 8.95 -10.49
C GLN A 47 -25.22 7.48 -10.09
N THR A 48 -23.96 7.05 -10.20
CA THR A 48 -23.54 5.70 -9.77
C THR A 48 -23.29 5.57 -8.26
N GLY A 49 -23.35 6.70 -7.54
CA GLY A 49 -23.25 6.78 -6.08
C GLY A 49 -21.84 6.61 -5.52
N TYR A 50 -20.79 6.73 -6.34
CA TYR A 50 -19.39 6.70 -5.88
C TYR A 50 -18.93 8.06 -5.33
N VAL A 51 -19.50 9.13 -5.87
CA VAL A 51 -19.27 10.51 -5.43
C VAL A 51 -20.61 11.08 -4.98
N ARG A 52 -20.59 12.04 -4.05
CA ARG A 52 -21.72 12.90 -3.75
C ARG A 52 -21.27 14.36 -3.74
N GLN A 53 -22.19 15.25 -4.05
CA GLN A 53 -21.99 16.69 -3.85
C GLN A 53 -22.56 17.08 -2.49
N GLN A 54 -21.82 17.86 -1.70
CA GLN A 54 -22.27 18.35 -0.41
C GLN A 54 -23.07 19.65 -0.57
N ASP A 55 -24.26 19.69 0.03
CA ASP A 55 -25.26 20.75 -0.17
C ASP A 55 -24.78 22.15 0.25
N SER A 56 -23.87 22.25 1.23
CA SER A 56 -23.45 23.53 1.82
C SER A 56 -22.37 24.28 1.02
N LEU A 57 -21.52 23.57 0.29
CA LEU A 57 -20.33 24.14 -0.37
C LEU A 57 -20.20 23.75 -1.85
N GLY A 58 -21.05 22.83 -2.34
CA GLY A 58 -20.94 22.31 -3.70
C GLY A 58 -19.71 21.43 -3.93
N ASN A 59 -18.97 21.10 -2.86
CA ASN A 59 -17.81 20.22 -2.90
C ASN A 59 -18.21 18.79 -3.24
N TYR A 60 -17.37 18.11 -4.00
CA TYR A 60 -17.53 16.69 -4.33
C TYR A 60 -16.71 15.85 -3.37
N MET A 61 -17.28 14.77 -2.85
CA MET A 61 -16.60 13.85 -1.94
C MET A 61 -16.92 12.40 -2.28
N LEU A 62 -15.99 11.49 -1.96
CA LEU A 62 -16.23 10.06 -2.07
C LEU A 62 -17.32 9.62 -1.09
N THR A 63 -18.13 8.67 -1.52
CA THR A 63 -19.09 8.02 -0.64
C THR A 63 -18.49 6.77 0.01
N ILE A 64 -19.14 6.28 1.07
CA ILE A 64 -18.77 5.00 1.71
C ILE A 64 -18.84 3.80 0.75
N ARG A 65 -19.54 3.93 -0.39
CA ARG A 65 -19.62 2.85 -1.40
C ARG A 65 -18.24 2.46 -1.90
N PHE A 66 -17.36 3.44 -2.12
CA PHE A 66 -15.98 3.20 -2.56
C PHE A 66 -15.21 2.38 -1.52
N VAL A 67 -15.28 2.76 -0.25
CA VAL A 67 -14.66 2.03 0.87
C VAL A 67 -15.23 0.61 0.99
N SER A 68 -16.55 0.46 0.86
CA SER A 68 -17.21 -0.84 0.97
C SER A 68 -16.75 -1.86 -0.08
N MET A 69 -16.33 -1.40 -1.27
CA MET A 69 -15.81 -2.24 -2.33
C MET A 69 -14.43 -2.80 -1.96
N GLY A 70 -13.54 -1.95 -1.44
CA GLY A 70 -12.23 -2.36 -0.95
C GLY A 70 -12.33 -3.35 0.21
N ILE A 71 -13.18 -3.07 1.20
CA ILE A 71 -13.42 -3.98 2.34
C ILE A 71 -13.94 -5.34 1.86
N ARG A 72 -14.91 -5.37 0.93
CA ARG A 72 -15.44 -6.64 0.39
C ARG A 72 -14.39 -7.43 -0.35
N HIS A 73 -13.56 -6.76 -1.16
CA HIS A 73 -12.47 -7.43 -1.87
C HIS A 73 -11.45 -8.04 -0.89
N LEU A 74 -11.03 -7.28 0.11
CA LEU A 74 -10.12 -7.79 1.15
C LEU A 74 -10.73 -8.94 1.96
N ALA A 75 -12.03 -8.86 2.27
CA ALA A 75 -12.74 -9.93 2.95
C ALA A 75 -12.83 -11.20 2.10
N ALA A 76 -13.10 -11.07 0.79
CA ALA A 76 -13.18 -12.20 -0.13
C ALA A 76 -11.82 -12.89 -0.33
N ASN A 77 -10.72 -12.14 -0.34
CA ASN A 77 -9.37 -12.72 -0.46
C ASN A 77 -8.94 -13.53 0.78
N GLY A 78 -9.60 -13.35 1.94
CA GLY A 78 -9.40 -14.12 3.17
C GLY A 78 -8.04 -13.94 3.88
N LEU A 79 -6.98 -13.57 3.16
CA LEU A 79 -5.60 -13.51 3.64
C LEU A 79 -5.44 -12.56 4.83
N VAL A 80 -6.05 -11.38 4.77
CA VAL A 80 -5.99 -10.40 5.87
C VAL A 80 -6.69 -10.93 7.12
N GLN A 81 -7.79 -11.67 6.97
CA GLN A 81 -8.53 -12.21 8.12
C GLN A 81 -7.85 -13.43 8.72
N LEU A 82 -7.29 -14.30 7.88
CA LEU A 82 -6.58 -15.49 8.32
C LEU A 82 -5.25 -15.17 9.04
N SER A 83 -4.60 -14.07 8.66
CA SER A 83 -3.32 -13.62 9.25
C SER A 83 -3.51 -12.75 10.49
N LYS A 84 -4.71 -12.22 10.71
CA LYS A 84 -5.01 -11.29 11.80
C LYS A 84 -4.59 -11.81 13.19
N PRO A 85 -4.92 -13.04 13.62
CA PRO A 85 -4.58 -13.47 14.99
C PRO A 85 -3.06 -13.59 15.18
N GLN A 86 -2.34 -14.18 14.21
CA GLN A 86 -0.90 -14.39 14.29
C GLN A 86 -0.13 -13.07 14.25
N LEU A 87 -0.56 -12.11 13.42
CA LEU A 87 0.09 -10.80 13.33
C LEU A 87 -0.18 -9.93 14.56
N SER A 88 -1.37 -10.04 15.15
CA SER A 88 -1.68 -9.37 16.42
C SER A 88 -0.83 -9.92 17.56
N GLU A 89 -0.72 -11.25 17.67
CA GLU A 89 0.13 -11.90 18.66
C GLU A 89 1.60 -11.51 18.49
N LEU A 90 2.10 -11.49 17.24
CA LEU A 90 3.46 -11.05 16.95
C LEU A 90 3.70 -9.59 17.35
N ALA A 91 2.73 -8.71 17.12
CA ALA A 91 2.81 -7.32 17.56
C ALA A 91 2.87 -7.24 19.09
N ASP A 92 1.99 -7.96 19.79
CA ASP A 92 1.97 -8.00 21.25
C ASP A 92 3.29 -8.50 21.85
N ILE A 93 3.86 -9.58 21.30
CA ILE A 93 5.12 -10.17 21.78
C ILE A 93 6.30 -9.25 21.48
N SER A 94 6.35 -8.67 20.27
CA SER A 94 7.47 -7.80 19.86
C SER A 94 7.42 -6.40 20.48
N GLY A 95 6.24 -5.96 20.94
CA GLY A 95 6.01 -4.58 21.34
C GLY A 95 6.15 -3.58 20.18
N ALA A 96 6.25 -4.05 18.93
CA ALA A 96 6.53 -3.24 17.75
C ALA A 96 5.31 -3.10 16.84
N LEU A 97 5.39 -2.21 15.85
CA LEU A 97 4.43 -2.15 14.76
C LEU A 97 4.70 -3.29 13.78
N VAL A 98 3.72 -4.17 13.59
CA VAL A 98 3.74 -5.22 12.56
C VAL A 98 2.83 -4.80 11.42
N ARG A 99 3.32 -4.86 10.18
CA ARG A 99 2.55 -4.49 8.98
C ARG A 99 2.46 -5.67 8.02
N LEU A 100 1.28 -5.84 7.44
CA LEU A 100 1.04 -6.78 6.35
C LEU A 100 0.94 -6.02 5.04
N SER A 101 1.65 -6.50 4.03
CA SER A 101 1.64 -5.94 2.69
C SER A 101 1.40 -7.00 1.63
N LEU A 102 0.74 -6.60 0.56
CA LEU A 102 0.59 -7.38 -0.67
C LEU A 102 1.42 -6.75 -1.77
N VAL A 103 1.86 -7.56 -2.73
CA VAL A 103 2.52 -7.05 -3.95
C VAL A 103 1.51 -7.11 -5.08
N ASP A 104 1.28 -5.97 -5.72
CA ASP A 104 0.37 -5.80 -6.87
C ASP A 104 1.06 -4.92 -7.91
N ASP A 105 1.16 -5.40 -9.17
CA ASP A 105 1.90 -4.77 -10.27
C ASP A 105 3.29 -4.24 -9.85
N ASP A 106 4.10 -5.13 -9.27
CA ASP A 106 5.42 -4.87 -8.68
C ASP A 106 5.41 -3.94 -7.46
N ARG A 107 4.29 -3.34 -7.07
CA ARG A 107 4.21 -2.37 -5.97
C ARG A 107 3.80 -3.03 -4.67
N LEU A 108 4.44 -2.61 -3.58
CA LEU A 108 4.09 -3.09 -2.25
C LEU A 108 3.01 -2.20 -1.64
N ILE A 109 1.85 -2.78 -1.34
CA ILE A 109 0.69 -2.09 -0.78
C ILE A 109 0.45 -2.61 0.64
N PHE A 110 0.48 -1.74 1.64
CA PHE A 110 0.13 -2.10 3.01
C PHE A 110 -1.38 -2.23 3.17
N VAL A 111 -1.83 -3.42 3.58
CA VAL A 111 -3.26 -3.76 3.71
C VAL A 111 -3.73 -3.91 5.15
N SER A 112 -2.80 -4.06 6.09
CA SER A 112 -3.12 -4.13 7.52
C SER A 112 -1.92 -3.76 8.39
N GLN A 113 -2.18 -3.29 9.60
CA GLN A 113 -1.16 -2.98 10.61
C GLN A 113 -1.65 -3.30 12.03
N PHE A 114 -0.72 -3.71 12.89
CA PHE A 114 -0.96 -4.16 14.25
C PHE A 114 0.05 -3.50 15.19
N GLN A 115 -0.46 -2.75 16.17
CA GLN A 115 0.37 -1.95 17.08
C GLN A 115 0.65 -2.71 18.38
N GLY A 116 1.89 -3.13 18.58
CA GLY A 116 2.33 -3.78 19.83
C GLY A 116 2.72 -2.82 20.95
N ALA A 117 3.18 -1.61 20.61
CA ALA A 117 3.67 -0.67 21.61
C ALA A 117 2.55 -0.16 22.53
N ARG A 118 2.64 -0.47 23.83
CA ARG A 118 1.64 -0.09 24.85
C ARG A 118 1.89 1.29 25.45
N THR A 119 3.13 1.77 25.41
CA THR A 119 3.58 3.07 25.97
C THR A 119 4.71 3.65 25.12
N GLY A 120 4.94 4.96 25.21
CA GLY A 120 6.04 5.63 24.52
C GLY A 120 5.74 6.00 23.06
N LEU A 121 6.77 6.14 22.24
CA LEU A 121 6.66 6.56 20.84
C LEU A 121 5.92 5.50 20.01
N ARG A 122 4.80 5.89 19.41
CA ARG A 122 4.03 5.07 18.48
C ARG A 122 4.23 5.60 17.07
N TYR A 123 4.77 4.74 16.21
CA TYR A 123 4.90 5.02 14.78
C TYR A 123 3.57 4.66 14.10
N ASP A 124 2.91 5.64 13.48
CA ASP A 124 1.63 5.45 12.77
C ASP A 124 1.76 5.97 11.34
N PRO A 125 2.28 5.14 10.41
CA PRO A 125 2.42 5.52 9.01
C PRO A 125 1.05 5.54 8.31
N GLU A 126 0.89 6.40 7.31
CA GLU A 126 -0.29 6.37 6.45
C GLU A 126 -0.44 5.00 5.78
N ASN A 127 -1.70 4.54 5.68
CA ASN A 127 -2.05 3.25 5.10
C ASN A 127 -2.41 3.41 3.62
N GLY A 128 -2.05 2.42 2.80
CA GLY A 128 -2.44 2.35 1.39
C GLY A 128 -1.48 3.03 0.41
N GLU A 129 -0.40 3.66 0.87
CA GLU A 129 0.64 4.16 -0.04
C GLU A 129 1.46 2.98 -0.60
N ALA A 130 1.64 2.99 -1.92
CA ALA A 130 2.42 2.00 -2.64
C ALA A 130 3.91 2.33 -2.50
N VAL A 131 4.68 1.41 -1.92
CA VAL A 131 6.13 1.57 -1.70
C VAL A 131 6.90 0.70 -2.69
N GLY A 132 8.04 1.19 -3.16
CA GLY A 132 8.97 0.40 -3.98
C GLY A 132 9.47 -0.83 -3.23
N LEU A 133 9.69 -1.95 -3.95
CA LEU A 133 10.13 -3.19 -3.32
C LEU A 133 11.55 -3.09 -2.76
N SER A 134 12.36 -2.17 -3.29
CA SER A 134 13.73 -1.95 -2.87
C SER A 134 13.87 -1.17 -1.56
N SER A 135 12.81 -0.55 -1.05
CA SER A 135 12.89 0.42 0.04
C SER A 135 12.27 -0.05 1.36
N SER A 136 11.76 -1.27 1.41
CA SER A 136 11.17 -1.86 2.62
C SER A 136 11.68 -3.28 2.88
N ALA A 137 11.71 -3.68 4.15
CA ALA A 137 12.06 -5.05 4.53
C ALA A 137 11.09 -6.09 3.92
N SER A 138 9.78 -5.76 3.87
CA SER A 138 8.78 -6.60 3.22
C SER A 138 9.04 -6.77 1.72
N GLY A 139 9.49 -5.70 1.05
CA GLY A 139 9.85 -5.75 -0.36
C GLY A 139 11.08 -6.61 -0.63
N HIS A 140 12.10 -6.53 0.23
CA HIS A 140 13.26 -7.43 0.15
C HIS A 140 12.89 -8.89 0.42
N ALA A 141 12.05 -9.14 1.42
CA ALA A 141 11.55 -10.49 1.71
C ALA A 141 10.80 -11.06 0.50
N TRP A 142 9.96 -10.26 -0.16
CA TRP A 142 9.28 -10.68 -1.38
C TRP A 142 10.25 -10.91 -2.56
N LEU A 143 11.19 -9.99 -2.80
CA LEU A 143 12.20 -10.13 -3.86
C LEU A 143 13.08 -11.37 -3.67
N SER A 144 13.26 -11.84 -2.43
CA SER A 144 14.03 -13.06 -2.15
C SER A 144 13.32 -14.36 -2.60
N GLN A 145 12.04 -14.28 -2.98
CA GLN A 145 11.23 -15.42 -3.43
C GLN A 145 11.11 -15.53 -4.96
N VAL A 146 11.57 -14.52 -5.71
CA VAL A 146 11.58 -14.54 -7.19
C VAL A 146 12.98 -14.87 -7.72
N SER A 147 13.14 -15.08 -9.03
CA SER A 147 14.47 -15.30 -9.60
C SER A 147 15.30 -14.00 -9.59
N GLU A 148 16.63 -14.12 -9.63
CA GLU A 148 17.51 -12.94 -9.63
C GLU A 148 17.27 -12.05 -10.84
N GLU A 149 17.03 -12.66 -12.01
CA GLU A 149 16.69 -11.95 -13.24
C GLU A 149 15.39 -11.15 -13.10
N GLN A 150 14.34 -11.76 -12.55
CA GLN A 150 13.06 -11.08 -12.29
C GLN A 150 13.21 -9.95 -11.26
N ALA A 151 13.97 -10.19 -10.18
CA ALA A 151 14.24 -9.18 -9.18
C ALA A 151 14.94 -7.97 -9.80
N LEU A 152 15.96 -8.19 -10.65
CA LEU A 152 16.68 -7.13 -11.34
C LEU A 152 15.77 -6.38 -12.31
N GLU A 153 14.97 -7.06 -13.11
CA GLU A 153 14.02 -6.43 -14.04
C GLU A 153 13.05 -5.48 -13.32
N ILE A 154 12.47 -5.96 -12.21
CA ILE A 154 11.56 -5.17 -11.38
C ILE A 154 12.27 -3.94 -10.80
N LEU A 155 13.50 -4.11 -10.29
CA LEU A 155 14.29 -3.01 -9.75
C LEU A 155 14.68 -1.97 -10.81
N PHE A 156 15.02 -2.41 -12.02
CA PHE A 156 15.30 -1.51 -13.15
C PHE A 156 14.05 -0.73 -13.57
N LYS A 157 12.89 -1.39 -13.63
CA LYS A 157 11.61 -0.77 -13.99
C LYS A 157 11.14 0.26 -12.96
N GLN A 158 11.31 -0.02 -11.67
CA GLN A 158 10.89 0.89 -10.59
C GLN A 158 11.88 2.01 -10.32
N GLY A 159 13.16 1.79 -10.61
CA GLY A 159 14.25 2.62 -10.12
C GLY A 159 14.53 2.39 -8.64
N ILE A 160 15.76 2.68 -8.22
CA ILE A 160 16.25 2.37 -6.85
C ILE A 160 15.93 3.51 -5.85
N GLY A 161 15.10 4.50 -6.23
CA GLY A 161 14.67 5.65 -5.41
C GLY A 161 15.80 6.58 -4.93
N SER A 162 15.58 7.86 -4.68
CA SER A 162 16.64 8.74 -4.15
C SER A 162 16.92 8.49 -2.65
N LYS A 163 18.14 8.77 -2.17
CA LYS A 163 18.46 8.77 -0.71
C LYS A 163 17.65 9.81 0.07
N SER A 164 17.13 10.83 -0.60
CA SER A 164 16.26 11.85 0.00
C SER A 164 14.83 11.36 0.23
N GLU A 165 14.41 10.30 -0.46
CA GLU A 165 13.05 9.76 -0.42
C GLU A 165 12.94 8.54 0.51
N HIS A 166 14.07 7.92 0.87
CA HIS A 166 14.11 6.66 1.60
C HIS A 166 15.13 6.72 2.74
N GLY A 167 14.83 6.05 3.86
CA GLY A 167 15.69 6.04 5.04
C GLY A 167 17.14 5.62 4.73
N PRO A 168 18.12 6.01 5.56
CA PRO A 168 19.55 5.96 5.25
C PRO A 168 20.09 4.56 4.86
N ASN A 169 19.38 3.49 5.24
CA ASN A 169 19.75 2.10 4.96
C ASN A 169 18.96 1.41 3.84
N ALA A 170 17.98 2.07 3.20
CA ALA A 170 17.12 1.44 2.19
C ALA A 170 17.93 0.76 1.06
N ARG A 171 19.01 1.41 0.60
CA ARG A 171 19.93 0.87 -0.41
C ARG A 171 20.92 -0.17 0.13
N ARG A 172 21.18 -0.21 1.43
CA ARG A 172 22.20 -1.10 2.03
C ARG A 172 21.65 -2.49 2.29
N LEU A 173 20.34 -2.61 2.55
CA LEU A 173 19.70 -3.91 2.75
C LEU A 173 19.75 -4.79 1.49
N TRP A 174 19.67 -4.24 0.27
CA TRP A 174 19.74 -5.03 -0.97
C TRP A 174 21.08 -5.79 -1.12
N MET A 175 22.21 -5.12 -0.84
CA MET A 175 23.54 -5.73 -0.91
C MET A 175 23.76 -6.81 0.14
N ASN A 176 23.02 -6.76 1.26
CA ASN A 176 23.02 -7.83 2.24
C ASN A 176 22.04 -8.96 1.86
N CYS A 177 20.97 -8.63 1.14
CA CYS A 177 19.98 -9.59 0.68
C CYS A 177 20.61 -10.54 -0.36
N SER A 178 21.38 -10.06 -1.35
CA SER A 178 22.13 -10.94 -2.28
C SER A 178 23.04 -11.96 -1.59
N ARG A 179 23.45 -11.68 -0.34
CA ARG A 179 24.21 -12.62 0.51
C ARG A 179 23.33 -13.67 1.22
N CYS A 180 22.04 -13.37 1.45
CA CYS A 180 21.03 -14.32 1.92
C CYS A 180 20.52 -15.24 0.80
N TRP A 181 20.59 -14.83 -0.48
CA TRP A 181 20.20 -15.68 -1.63
C TRP A 181 20.96 -17.01 -1.68
N LEU A 182 22.16 -17.07 -1.11
CA LEU A 182 22.98 -18.29 -1.02
C LEU A 182 22.59 -19.24 0.13
N LYS A 183 21.65 -18.87 1.00
CA LYS A 183 21.14 -19.77 2.04
C LYS A 183 19.66 -20.07 1.81
N PRO A 184 19.32 -21.25 1.26
CA PRO A 184 17.93 -21.68 1.22
C PRO A 184 17.37 -21.71 2.65
N ALA A 185 16.22 -21.08 2.85
CA ALA A 185 15.50 -21.00 4.12
C ALA A 185 14.93 -22.35 4.62
N SER A 186 15.42 -23.48 4.09
CA SER A 186 15.04 -24.84 4.48
C SER A 186 16.04 -25.53 5.42
N ALA A 187 17.16 -24.87 5.77
CA ALA A 187 18.22 -25.50 6.56
C ALA A 187 18.48 -24.76 7.89
N ASP A 188 17.49 -24.69 8.79
CA ASP A 188 17.75 -24.40 10.22
C ASP A 188 16.63 -24.91 11.16
N MET A 189 15.98 -26.02 10.81
CA MET A 189 14.99 -26.71 11.67
C MET A 189 15.34 -28.18 11.94
N ALA A 190 16.64 -28.54 11.94
CA ALA A 190 17.09 -29.92 12.15
C ALA A 190 18.19 -30.12 13.22
N GLN A 191 18.58 -29.09 13.99
CA GLN A 191 19.60 -29.25 15.04
C GLN A 191 19.24 -28.53 16.35
N SER A 192 18.13 -28.94 16.96
CA SER A 192 17.88 -28.69 18.39
C SER A 192 17.24 -29.90 19.07
N ARG A 193 17.76 -31.09 18.79
CA ARG A 193 17.62 -32.24 19.69
C ARG A 193 19.01 -32.80 19.97
N THR A 194 19.35 -32.83 21.26
CA THR A 194 20.52 -33.42 21.95
C THR A 194 21.63 -32.45 22.39
N ARG A 195 21.48 -31.93 23.62
CA ARG A 195 22.47 -32.09 24.71
C ARG A 195 22.00 -31.34 25.96
N SER A 196 21.33 -32.07 26.86
CA SER A 196 21.40 -31.83 28.29
C SER A 196 21.65 -33.17 28.98
N ARG A 197 22.90 -33.37 29.40
CA ARG A 197 23.32 -34.17 30.54
C ARG A 197 24.54 -33.48 31.12
#